data_AF-A0A1J5LPF6-F1
#
_entry.id   AF-A0A1J5LPF6-F1
#
_cell.length_a   1.000
_cell.length_b   1.000
_cell.length_c   1.000
_cell.angle_alpha   90.00
_cell.angle_beta   90.00
_cell.angle_gamma   90.00
#
_symmetry.space_group_name_H-M   'P 1'
#
loop_
_entity.id
_entity.type
_entity.pdbx_description
1 polymer ?
#
loop_
_entity_poly.entity_id
_entity_poly.type
_entity_poly.pdbx_seq_one_letter_code
_entity_poly.pdbx_strand_id
1 'polypeptide(L)'
;LEESYPIDIMEFCDRYSFDLMETFNSLKFLELSGFIAVSENFQVPSKIQITADKTTLYNYQVKSQEINKIVQFIIRTQMGVFDNLTIINEKKVSKELNISFKKVTETLKTLHELDIVNYLPSLNGTHIYYKTERLNEQNLSLPTELYHKRKKLAEKKLQQNIEFLKSDSCTSKMLLNYFDQKEAENCERCTRCLHAKNPQNPDLKHLIGNHIKNQFNTVNEIIITDLIAVFSEYKREKVLEAIRWLSDHNEVHVDALGKRLTRP
;
A
#
# COMPACT_ATOMS: atom_id res chain seq x y z
N LEU A 1 -32.40 -4.08 -3.70
CA LEU A 1 -31.99 -2.83 -3.03
C LEU A 1 -30.47 -2.88 -2.89
N GLU A 2 -29.76 -2.27 -3.83
CA GLU A 2 -28.32 -2.03 -3.76
C GLU A 2 -28.12 -0.59 -4.16
N GLU A 3 -28.43 0.33 -3.25
CA GLU A 3 -28.20 1.75 -3.49
C GLU A 3 -26.71 2.05 -3.29
N SER A 4 -26.13 2.71 -4.28
CA SER A 4 -24.72 3.10 -4.29
C SER A 4 -24.60 4.61 -4.35
N TYR A 5 -23.79 5.19 -3.47
CA TYR A 5 -23.54 6.62 -3.42
C TYR A 5 -22.05 6.91 -3.62
N PRO A 6 -21.69 7.83 -4.53
CA PRO A 6 -20.31 8.29 -4.66
C PRO A 6 -19.91 9.05 -3.40
N ILE A 7 -18.68 8.83 -2.92
CA ILE A 7 -18.11 9.58 -1.81
C ILE A 7 -16.67 9.98 -2.12
N ASP A 8 -16.38 11.27 -1.96
CA ASP A 8 -15.02 11.73 -1.74
C ASP A 8 -14.77 11.76 -0.23
N ILE A 9 -13.93 10.85 0.26
CA ILE A 9 -13.65 10.73 1.70
C ILE A 9 -12.98 12.00 2.22
N MET A 10 -12.14 12.66 1.41
CA MET A 10 -11.44 13.88 1.80
C MET A 10 -12.42 15.04 1.92
N GLU A 11 -13.27 15.23 0.91
CA GLU A 11 -14.32 16.27 0.96
C GLU A 11 -15.30 16.02 2.11
N PHE A 12 -15.64 14.75 2.39
CA PHE A 12 -16.48 14.38 3.52
C PHE A 12 -15.82 14.73 4.87
N CYS A 13 -14.54 14.41 5.04
CA CYS A 13 -13.80 14.76 6.26
C CYS A 13 -13.72 16.27 6.45
N ASP A 14 -13.43 17.03 5.39
CA ASP A 14 -13.35 18.49 5.45
C ASP A 14 -14.69 19.13 5.82
N ARG A 15 -15.78 18.64 5.21
CA ARG A 15 -17.14 19.17 5.44
C ARG A 15 -17.60 18.97 6.89
N TYR A 16 -17.29 17.83 7.49
CA TYR A 16 -17.73 17.48 8.84
C TYR A 16 -16.64 17.65 9.91
N SER A 17 -15.45 18.14 9.53
CA SER A 17 -14.29 18.31 10.41
C SER A 17 -13.89 17.00 11.11
N PHE A 18 -13.92 15.89 10.38
CA PHE A 18 -13.49 14.58 10.89
C PHE A 18 -12.03 14.29 10.56
N ASP A 19 -11.38 13.49 11.41
CA ASP A 19 -10.06 12.94 11.10
C ASP A 19 -10.17 11.91 9.97
N LEU A 20 -9.24 11.99 9.01
CA LEU A 20 -9.24 11.14 7.82
C LEU A 20 -9.02 9.66 8.17
N MET A 21 -8.08 9.38 9.08
CA MET A 21 -7.74 8.01 9.45
C MET A 21 -8.85 7.38 10.29
N GLU A 22 -9.42 8.11 11.23
CA GLU A 22 -10.58 7.64 12.01
C GLU A 22 -11.78 7.37 11.11
N THR A 23 -12.09 8.27 10.18
CA THR A 23 -13.19 8.11 9.23
C THR A 23 -12.99 6.88 8.36
N PHE A 24 -11.80 6.71 7.79
CA PHE A 24 -11.50 5.55 6.95
C PHE A 24 -11.61 4.23 7.74
N ASN A 25 -11.05 4.18 8.95
CA ASN A 25 -11.15 2.99 9.80
C ASN A 25 -12.58 2.70 10.23
N SER A 26 -13.38 3.74 10.49
CA SER A 26 -14.80 3.62 10.83
C SER A 26 -15.61 3.06 9.66
N LEU A 27 -15.38 3.55 8.43
CA LEU A 27 -15.99 3.01 7.22
C LEU A 27 -15.61 1.54 7.00
N LYS A 28 -14.35 1.17 7.20
CA LYS A 28 -13.91 -0.23 7.15
C LYS A 28 -14.56 -1.10 8.22
N PHE A 29 -14.78 -0.55 9.41
CA PHE A 29 -15.46 -1.27 10.48
C PHE A 29 -16.95 -1.51 10.15
N LEU A 30 -17.62 -0.51 9.58
CA LEU A 30 -19.00 -0.65 9.08
C LEU A 30 -19.10 -1.66 7.93
N GLU A 31 -18.11 -1.68 7.04
CA GLU A 31 -18.03 -2.66 5.95
C GLU A 31 -17.93 -4.10 6.48
N LEU A 32 -17.07 -4.31 7.48
CA LEU A 32 -16.90 -5.62 8.11
C LEU A 32 -18.12 -6.06 8.93
N SER A 33 -18.84 -5.08 9.50
CA SER A 33 -20.09 -5.33 10.22
C SER A 33 -21.26 -5.64 9.27
N GLY A 34 -21.05 -5.49 7.95
CA GLY A 34 -22.02 -5.86 6.93
C GLY A 34 -23.05 -4.78 6.60
N PHE A 35 -22.93 -3.57 7.16
CA PHE A 35 -23.85 -2.47 6.87
C PHE A 35 -23.59 -1.84 5.49
N ILE A 36 -22.31 -1.71 5.15
CA ILE A 36 -21.88 -1.10 3.90
C ILE A 36 -20.90 -2.01 3.13
N ALA A 37 -20.66 -1.68 1.88
CA ALA A 37 -19.47 -2.08 1.14
C ALA A 37 -18.78 -0.81 0.64
N VAL A 38 -17.46 -0.75 0.77
CA VAL A 38 -16.68 0.37 0.25
C VAL A 38 -15.92 -0.14 -0.96
N SER A 39 -16.28 0.32 -2.16
CA SER A 39 -15.53 -0.06 -3.34
C SER A 39 -14.33 0.86 -3.52
N GLU A 40 -13.15 0.28 -3.31
CA GLU A 40 -11.89 0.92 -3.69
C GLU A 40 -11.66 0.64 -5.18
N ASN A 41 -11.60 1.69 -5.99
CA ASN A 41 -11.31 1.62 -7.44
C ASN A 41 -12.36 0.91 -8.31
N PHE A 42 -13.65 1.00 -7.98
CA PHE A 42 -14.69 0.50 -8.89
C PHE A 42 -15.00 1.56 -9.96
N GLN A 43 -14.71 1.23 -11.21
CA GLN A 43 -15.10 2.07 -12.34
C GLN A 43 -16.49 1.60 -12.83
N VAL A 44 -17.55 2.30 -12.44
CA VAL A 44 -18.86 2.08 -13.05
C VAL A 44 -18.78 2.63 -14.47
N PRO A 45 -18.95 1.80 -15.50
CA PRO A 45 -18.87 2.29 -16.87
C PRO A 45 -20.11 3.13 -17.16
N SER A 46 -19.94 4.16 -17.97
CA SER A 46 -21.05 5.01 -18.36
C SER A 46 -22.12 4.20 -19.08
N LYS A 47 -23.38 4.57 -18.89
CA LYS A 47 -24.51 3.97 -19.61
C LYS A 47 -25.27 5.03 -20.37
N ILE A 48 -25.87 4.63 -21.48
CA ILE A 48 -26.71 5.49 -22.30
C ILE A 48 -27.90 4.72 -22.86
N GLN A 49 -29.04 5.38 -22.90
CA GLN A 49 -30.24 4.98 -23.64
C GLN A 49 -30.75 6.19 -24.41
N ILE A 50 -31.22 6.00 -25.64
CA ILE A 50 -31.90 7.05 -26.41
C ILE A 50 -33.38 6.99 -26.07
N THR A 51 -33.91 8.09 -25.51
CA THR A 51 -35.31 8.21 -25.10
C THR A 51 -36.15 9.02 -26.08
N ALA A 52 -35.51 9.87 -26.88
CA ALA A 52 -36.19 10.64 -27.92
C ALA A 52 -36.77 9.76 -29.04
N ASP A 53 -37.90 10.19 -29.59
CA ASP A 53 -38.44 9.65 -30.82
C ASP A 53 -37.59 10.05 -32.04
N LYS A 54 -37.80 9.35 -33.16
CA LYS A 54 -37.00 9.54 -34.39
C LYS A 54 -37.04 10.97 -34.91
N THR A 55 -38.18 11.66 -34.79
CA THR A 55 -38.32 13.03 -35.34
C THR A 55 -37.56 14.04 -34.51
N THR A 56 -37.66 13.96 -33.19
CA THR A 56 -36.90 14.82 -32.27
C THR A 56 -35.41 14.58 -32.41
N LEU A 57 -34.97 13.32 -32.43
CA LEU A 57 -33.56 12.98 -32.57
C LEU A 57 -32.98 13.55 -33.88
N TYR A 58 -33.71 13.41 -34.99
CA TYR A 58 -33.28 13.95 -36.29
C TYR A 58 -33.13 15.48 -36.26
N ASN A 59 -34.08 16.19 -35.64
CA ASN A 59 -34.01 17.65 -35.53
C ASN A 59 -32.74 18.14 -34.82
N TYR A 60 -32.27 17.41 -33.80
CA TYR A 60 -31.02 17.74 -33.11
C TYR A 60 -29.78 17.33 -33.89
N GLN A 61 -29.84 16.24 -34.67
CA GLN A 61 -28.76 15.85 -35.57
C GLN A 61 -28.53 16.90 -36.67
N VAL A 62 -29.59 17.51 -37.21
CA VAL A 62 -29.46 18.55 -38.25
C VAL A 62 -28.90 19.86 -37.67
N LYS A 63 -29.20 20.19 -36.41
CA LYS A 63 -28.75 21.42 -35.74
C LYS A 63 -27.26 21.44 -35.41
N SER A 64 -26.63 20.29 -35.24
CA SER A 64 -25.20 20.21 -34.93
C SER A 64 -24.53 18.99 -35.57
N GLN A 65 -23.53 19.25 -36.41
CA GLN A 65 -22.73 18.21 -37.05
C GLN A 65 -21.99 17.35 -36.02
N GLU A 66 -21.62 17.93 -34.87
CA GLU A 66 -20.95 17.22 -33.78
C GLU A 66 -21.90 16.25 -33.07
N ILE A 67 -23.11 16.71 -32.73
CA ILE A 67 -24.17 15.86 -32.16
C ILE A 67 -24.49 14.72 -33.11
N ASN A 68 -24.62 15.02 -34.42
CA ASN A 68 -24.87 14.00 -35.42
C ASN A 68 -23.80 12.90 -35.42
N LYS A 69 -22.51 13.28 -35.42
CA LYS A 69 -21.39 12.32 -35.38
C LYS A 69 -21.44 11.45 -34.12
N ILE A 70 -21.65 12.04 -32.95
CA ILE A 70 -21.71 11.31 -31.66
C ILE A 70 -22.90 10.34 -31.65
N VAL A 71 -24.10 10.82 -31.97
CA VAL A 71 -25.33 10.01 -31.96
C VAL A 71 -25.24 8.86 -32.96
N GLN A 72 -24.79 9.12 -34.19
CA GLN A 72 -24.63 8.07 -35.21
C GLN A 72 -23.60 7.02 -34.80
N PHE A 73 -22.50 7.44 -34.19
CA PHE A 73 -21.51 6.50 -33.66
C PHE A 73 -22.12 5.61 -32.57
N ILE A 74 -22.90 6.18 -31.66
CA ILE A 74 -23.56 5.45 -30.57
C ILE A 74 -24.56 4.45 -31.13
N ILE A 75 -25.44 4.86 -32.04
CA ILE A 75 -26.42 3.97 -32.69
C ILE A 75 -25.71 2.79 -33.40
N ARG A 76 -24.58 3.06 -34.07
CA ARG A 76 -23.83 2.03 -34.81
C ARG A 76 -23.07 1.06 -33.89
N THR A 77 -22.65 1.51 -32.72
CA THR A 77 -21.78 0.71 -31.83
C THR A 77 -22.53 0.06 -30.69
N GLN A 78 -23.62 0.66 -30.22
CA GLN A 78 -24.43 0.18 -29.11
C GLN A 78 -25.75 -0.38 -29.65
N MET A 79 -25.76 -1.69 -29.89
CA MET A 79 -26.98 -2.39 -30.27
C MET A 79 -28.01 -2.34 -29.12
N GLY A 80 -29.27 -2.05 -29.44
CA GLY A 80 -30.35 -1.97 -28.44
C GLY A 80 -30.38 -0.68 -27.61
N VAL A 81 -29.65 0.38 -28.01
CA VAL A 81 -29.58 1.66 -27.29
C VAL A 81 -30.93 2.38 -27.17
N PHE A 82 -31.91 2.06 -28.01
CA PHE A 82 -33.26 2.61 -27.90
C PHE A 82 -34.11 1.88 -26.85
N ASP A 83 -33.92 0.57 -26.72
CA ASP A 83 -34.77 -0.28 -25.87
C ASP A 83 -34.23 -0.35 -24.43
N ASN A 84 -32.90 -0.31 -24.25
CA ASN A 84 -32.25 -0.53 -22.97
C ASN A 84 -31.09 0.44 -22.70
N LEU A 85 -30.76 0.61 -21.42
CA LEU A 85 -29.50 1.23 -20.99
C LEU A 85 -28.30 0.35 -21.39
N THR A 86 -27.51 0.86 -22.33
CA THR A 86 -26.32 0.19 -22.87
C THR A 86 -25.04 0.83 -22.34
N ILE A 87 -23.97 0.05 -22.22
CA ILE A 87 -22.68 0.57 -21.74
C ILE A 87 -21.99 1.36 -22.85
N ILE A 88 -21.57 2.58 -22.57
CA ILE A 88 -20.81 3.43 -23.48
C ILE A 88 -19.41 3.72 -22.91
N ASN A 89 -18.43 3.81 -23.81
CA ASN A 89 -17.07 4.23 -23.47
C ASN A 89 -16.75 5.54 -24.22
N GLU A 90 -16.79 6.67 -23.51
CA GLU A 90 -16.58 8.00 -24.09
C GLU A 90 -15.15 8.21 -24.56
N LYS A 91 -14.17 7.51 -23.96
CA LYS A 91 -12.78 7.54 -24.47
C LYS A 91 -12.71 6.91 -25.86
N LYS A 92 -13.49 5.86 -26.12
CA LYS A 92 -13.59 5.26 -27.46
C LYS A 92 -14.26 6.22 -28.44
N VAL A 93 -15.37 6.84 -28.06
CA VAL A 93 -16.07 7.86 -28.87
C VAL A 93 -15.13 9.02 -29.22
N SER A 94 -14.41 9.54 -28.22
CA SER A 94 -13.44 10.63 -28.34
C SER A 94 -12.34 10.30 -29.36
N LYS A 95 -11.74 9.11 -29.28
CA LYS A 95 -10.69 8.67 -30.20
C LYS A 95 -11.19 8.48 -31.63
N GLU A 96 -12.31 7.80 -31.82
CA GLU A 96 -12.84 7.45 -33.14
C GLU A 96 -13.39 8.68 -33.90
N LEU A 97 -13.96 9.65 -33.18
CA LEU A 97 -14.53 10.85 -33.78
C LEU A 97 -13.56 12.05 -33.80
N ASN A 98 -12.38 11.89 -33.19
CA ASN A 98 -11.39 12.95 -33.00
C ASN A 98 -11.99 14.19 -32.29
N ILE A 99 -12.82 13.96 -31.28
CA ILE A 99 -13.47 14.97 -30.43
C ILE A 99 -12.88 14.84 -29.02
N SER A 100 -12.61 15.95 -28.33
CA SER A 100 -12.06 15.88 -26.97
C SER A 100 -13.02 15.17 -25.99
N PHE A 101 -12.47 14.41 -25.04
CA PHE A 101 -13.26 13.68 -24.04
C PHE A 101 -14.25 14.60 -23.29
N LYS A 102 -13.78 15.78 -22.87
CA LYS A 102 -14.58 16.78 -22.16
C LYS A 102 -15.83 17.19 -22.97
N LYS A 103 -15.62 17.47 -24.25
CA LYS A 103 -16.67 17.88 -25.18
C LYS A 103 -17.70 16.77 -25.43
N VAL A 104 -17.26 15.50 -25.54
CA VAL A 104 -18.16 14.35 -25.63
C VAL A 104 -19.03 14.24 -24.37
N THR A 105 -18.43 14.32 -23.18
CA THR A 105 -19.19 14.24 -21.91
C THR A 105 -20.15 15.41 -21.72
N GLU A 106 -19.76 16.63 -22.09
CA GLU A 106 -20.64 17.81 -22.02
C GLU A 106 -21.83 17.69 -22.99
N THR A 107 -21.58 17.19 -24.21
CA THR A 107 -22.64 16.97 -25.20
C THR A 107 -23.64 15.93 -24.71
N LEU A 108 -23.16 14.81 -24.13
CA LEU A 108 -24.05 13.78 -23.59
C LEU A 108 -24.87 14.27 -22.40
N LYS A 109 -24.27 15.08 -21.50
CA LYS A 109 -25.00 15.75 -20.41
C LYS A 109 -26.06 16.71 -20.93
N THR A 110 -25.73 17.50 -21.95
CA THR A 110 -26.68 18.44 -22.57
C THR A 110 -27.86 17.70 -23.20
N LEU A 111 -27.59 16.60 -23.92
CA LEU A 111 -28.65 15.77 -24.50
C LEU A 111 -29.52 15.10 -23.41
N HIS A 112 -28.94 14.83 -22.24
CA HIS A 112 -29.67 14.30 -21.10
C HIS A 112 -30.60 15.32 -20.44
N GLU A 113 -30.11 16.55 -20.25
CA GLU A 113 -30.92 17.66 -19.76
C GLU A 113 -32.09 18.02 -20.70
N LEU A 114 -31.96 17.68 -21.98
CA LEU A 114 -33.00 17.87 -23.00
C LEU A 114 -33.93 16.65 -23.17
N ASP A 115 -33.84 15.64 -22.30
CA ASP A 115 -34.60 14.37 -22.35
C ASP A 115 -34.44 13.58 -23.66
N ILE A 116 -33.39 13.85 -24.44
CA ILE A 116 -33.11 13.16 -25.71
C ILE A 116 -32.47 11.80 -25.45
N VAL A 117 -31.60 11.75 -24.44
CA VAL A 117 -30.91 10.53 -24.00
C VAL A 117 -30.98 10.42 -22.49
N ASN A 118 -31.14 9.21 -21.98
CA ASN A 118 -30.84 8.91 -20.60
C ASN A 118 -29.35 8.55 -20.49
N TYR A 119 -28.52 9.48 -20.02
CA TYR A 119 -27.07 9.29 -19.88
C TYR A 119 -26.66 9.24 -18.42
N LEU A 120 -26.04 8.13 -18.04
CA LEU A 120 -25.46 7.90 -16.72
C LEU A 120 -23.93 7.95 -16.87
N PRO A 121 -23.25 9.05 -16.48
CA PRO A 121 -21.81 9.17 -16.63
C PRO A 121 -21.06 8.15 -15.78
N SER A 122 -19.85 7.78 -16.21
CA SER A 122 -18.98 6.88 -15.46
C SER A 122 -18.67 7.51 -14.12
N LEU A 123 -18.89 6.77 -13.06
CA LEU A 123 -18.48 7.17 -11.73
C LEU A 123 -17.07 6.60 -11.50
N ASN A 124 -16.10 7.51 -11.39
CA ASN A 124 -14.74 7.18 -11.00
C ASN A 124 -14.56 7.68 -9.57
N GLY A 125 -14.27 6.79 -8.62
CA GLY A 125 -14.05 7.16 -7.23
C GLY A 125 -14.56 6.11 -6.25
N THR A 126 -14.33 6.35 -4.97
CA THR A 126 -14.82 5.48 -3.90
C THR A 126 -16.34 5.56 -3.84
N HIS A 127 -17.00 4.40 -3.75
CA HIS A 127 -18.45 4.34 -3.55
C HIS A 127 -18.77 3.59 -2.27
N ILE A 128 -19.84 4.03 -1.62
CA ILE A 128 -20.46 3.31 -0.50
C ILE A 128 -21.74 2.66 -1.03
N TYR A 129 -21.79 1.35 -0.90
CA TYR A 129 -22.98 0.54 -1.18
C TYR A 129 -23.64 0.20 0.14
N TYR A 130 -24.92 0.52 0.29
CA TYR A 130 -25.68 0.11 1.46
C TYR A 130 -26.20 -1.31 1.25
N LYS A 131 -25.83 -2.22 2.16
CA LYS A 131 -26.28 -3.62 2.13
C LYS A 131 -27.59 -3.84 2.88
N THR A 132 -27.96 -2.86 3.70
CA THR A 132 -29.19 -2.87 4.49
C THR A 132 -30.01 -1.63 4.15
N GLU A 133 -31.31 -1.69 4.43
CA GLU A 133 -32.14 -0.49 4.47
C GLU A 133 -31.61 0.51 5.50
N ARG A 134 -32.09 1.75 5.45
CA ARG A 134 -31.75 2.77 6.43
C ARG A 134 -32.22 2.33 7.82
N LEU A 135 -31.26 2.02 8.68
CA LEU A 135 -31.53 1.65 10.07
C LEU A 135 -31.62 2.90 10.95
N ASN A 136 -32.54 2.87 11.91
CA ASN A 136 -32.53 3.82 13.02
C ASN A 136 -31.34 3.55 13.93
N GLU A 137 -30.88 4.55 14.67
CA GLU A 137 -29.71 4.46 15.55
C GLU A 137 -29.78 3.27 16.54
N GLN A 138 -30.97 2.98 17.06
CA GLN A 138 -31.21 1.86 17.98
C GLN A 138 -31.00 0.47 17.33
N ASN A 139 -31.09 0.38 16.01
CA ASN A 139 -30.94 -0.85 15.24
C ASN A 139 -29.53 -0.99 14.63
N LEU A 140 -28.67 0.02 14.78
CA LEU A 140 -27.27 -0.03 14.35
C LEU A 140 -26.42 -0.70 15.43
N SER A 141 -26.47 -2.04 15.48
CA SER A 141 -25.66 -2.82 16.42
C SER A 141 -24.27 -3.11 15.83
N LEU A 142 -23.24 -2.49 16.40
CA LEU A 142 -21.85 -2.78 16.08
C LEU A 142 -21.38 -3.99 16.89
N PRO A 143 -21.09 -5.15 16.28
CA PRO A 143 -20.79 -6.37 17.02
C PRO A 143 -19.46 -6.26 17.77
N THR A 144 -19.51 -6.13 19.10
CA THR A 144 -18.34 -6.03 19.99
C THR A 144 -17.38 -7.23 19.84
N GLU A 145 -17.93 -8.41 19.54
CA GLU A 145 -17.14 -9.62 19.27
C GLU A 145 -16.20 -9.45 18.07
N LEU A 146 -16.66 -8.78 17.01
CA LEU A 146 -15.87 -8.52 15.81
C LEU A 146 -14.68 -7.61 16.14
N TYR A 147 -14.91 -6.59 16.97
CA TYR A 147 -13.85 -5.70 17.45
C TYR A 147 -12.79 -6.49 18.26
N HIS A 148 -13.20 -7.28 19.24
CA HIS A 148 -12.27 -8.08 20.04
C HIS A 148 -11.50 -9.10 19.20
N LYS A 149 -12.16 -9.73 18.21
CA LYS A 149 -11.51 -10.65 17.28
C LYS A 149 -10.43 -9.95 16.44
N ARG A 150 -10.70 -8.74 15.94
CA ARG A 150 -9.72 -7.93 15.20
C ARG A 150 -8.55 -7.52 16.09
N LYS A 151 -8.83 -7.05 17.31
CA LYS A 151 -7.79 -6.68 18.28
C LYS A 151 -6.86 -7.86 18.57
N LYS A 152 -7.42 -9.03 18.88
CA LYS A 152 -6.65 -10.25 19.14
C LYS A 152 -5.82 -10.70 17.94
N LEU A 153 -6.34 -10.56 16.71
CA LEU A 153 -5.57 -10.85 15.49
C LEU A 153 -4.42 -9.86 15.29
N ALA A 154 -4.63 -8.57 15.55
CA ALA A 154 -3.59 -7.56 15.46
C ALA A 154 -2.48 -7.81 16.49
N GLU A 155 -2.84 -8.11 17.73
CA GLU A 155 -1.91 -8.50 18.80
C GLU A 155 -1.10 -9.75 18.40
N LYS A 156 -1.76 -10.77 17.86
CA LYS A 156 -1.09 -12.00 17.38
C LYS A 156 -0.09 -11.70 16.26
N LYS A 157 -0.47 -10.87 15.28
CA LYS A 157 0.44 -10.47 14.18
C LYS A 157 1.65 -9.69 14.69
N LEU A 158 1.43 -8.76 15.62
CA LEU A 158 2.50 -8.00 16.25
C LEU A 158 3.47 -8.93 16.99
N GLN A 159 2.93 -9.86 17.78
CA GLN A 159 3.72 -10.83 18.51
C GLN A 159 4.55 -11.71 17.56
N GLN A 160 3.95 -12.20 16.47
CA GLN A 160 4.66 -12.97 15.44
C GLN A 160 5.78 -12.16 14.77
N ASN A 161 5.56 -10.87 14.52
CA ASN A 161 6.60 -9.98 13.99
C ASN A 161 7.75 -9.79 14.99
N ILE A 162 7.43 -9.59 16.27
CA ILE A 162 8.44 -9.49 17.33
C ILE A 162 9.26 -10.79 17.42
N GLU A 163 8.60 -11.94 17.41
CA GLU A 163 9.26 -13.25 17.40
C GLU A 163 10.12 -13.44 16.14
N PHE A 164 9.63 -13.02 14.98
CA PHE A 164 10.38 -13.05 13.73
C PHE A 164 11.67 -12.24 13.82
N LEU A 165 11.63 -11.04 14.42
CA LEU A 165 12.80 -10.17 14.58
C LEU A 165 13.79 -10.71 15.62
N LYS A 166 13.30 -11.27 16.74
CA LYS A 166 14.13 -11.78 17.85
C LYS A 166 14.69 -13.18 17.63
N SER A 167 14.12 -13.97 16.74
CA SER A 167 14.54 -15.35 16.53
C SER A 167 15.94 -15.43 15.91
N ASP A 168 16.78 -16.34 16.42
CA ASP A 168 18.08 -16.69 15.81
C ASP A 168 17.94 -17.67 14.63
N SER A 169 16.72 -18.11 14.34
CA SER A 169 16.46 -19.03 13.22
C SER A 169 16.59 -18.32 11.87
N CYS A 170 17.01 -19.10 10.86
CA CYS A 170 17.12 -18.66 9.48
C CYS A 170 15.87 -17.87 9.01
N THR A 171 16.09 -16.62 8.62
CA THR A 171 15.01 -15.70 8.21
C THR A 171 14.21 -16.24 7.03
N SER A 172 14.90 -16.77 6.00
CA SER A 172 14.24 -17.35 4.84
C SER A 172 13.40 -18.57 5.20
N LYS A 173 13.89 -19.44 6.10
CA LYS A 173 13.13 -20.60 6.57
C LYS A 173 11.85 -20.18 7.30
N MET A 174 11.93 -19.16 8.16
CA MET A 174 10.76 -18.63 8.86
C MET A 174 9.70 -18.05 7.90
N LEU A 175 10.13 -17.34 6.85
CA LEU A 175 9.23 -16.82 5.82
C LEU A 175 8.56 -17.94 5.01
N LEU A 176 9.32 -18.96 4.61
CA LEU A 176 8.78 -20.11 3.87
C LEU A 176 7.77 -20.89 4.73
N ASN A 177 8.06 -21.08 6.02
CA ASN A 177 7.12 -21.68 6.97
C ASN A 177 5.82 -20.88 7.10
N TYR A 178 5.88 -19.54 7.03
CA TYR A 178 4.68 -18.70 7.05
C TYR A 178 3.77 -18.93 5.84
N PHE A 179 4.34 -19.30 4.68
CA PHE A 179 3.61 -19.70 3.48
C PHE A 179 3.41 -21.23 3.38
N ASP A 180 3.32 -21.91 4.52
CA ASP A 180 3.08 -23.36 4.65
C ASP A 180 4.14 -24.28 4.02
N GLN A 181 5.33 -23.77 3.73
CA GLN A 181 6.47 -24.57 3.26
C GLN A 181 7.34 -25.02 4.43
N LYS A 182 6.82 -26.01 5.17
CA LYS A 182 7.36 -26.45 6.48
C LYS A 182 8.69 -27.21 6.42
N GLU A 183 9.08 -27.69 5.23
CA GLU A 183 10.30 -28.47 5.01
C GLU A 183 11.47 -27.61 4.54
N ALA A 184 11.37 -26.29 4.66
CA ALA A 184 12.44 -25.40 4.27
C ALA A 184 13.73 -25.64 5.07
N GLU A 185 14.84 -25.82 4.37
CA GLU A 185 16.17 -25.88 4.95
C GLU A 185 16.69 -24.47 5.28
N ASN A 186 17.78 -24.41 6.04
CA ASN A 186 18.46 -23.15 6.28
C ASN A 186 19.03 -22.63 4.96
N CYS A 187 18.81 -21.36 4.64
CA CYS A 187 19.25 -20.79 3.36
C CYS A 187 20.76 -20.57 3.25
N GLU A 188 21.49 -20.74 4.35
CA GLU A 188 22.94 -20.61 4.48
C GLU A 188 23.56 -19.23 4.15
N ARG A 189 22.76 -18.29 3.64
CA ARG A 189 23.21 -16.96 3.18
C ARG A 189 22.67 -15.80 3.99
N CYS A 190 21.64 -16.00 4.82
CA CYS A 190 21.14 -14.93 5.67
C CYS A 190 22.08 -14.69 6.86
N THR A 191 22.06 -13.48 7.41
CA THR A 191 22.92 -13.05 8.52
C THR A 191 22.92 -14.07 9.67
N ARG A 192 21.74 -14.58 10.05
CA ARG A 192 21.59 -15.57 11.12
C ARG A 192 22.27 -16.91 10.81
N CYS A 193 22.18 -17.40 9.57
CA CYS A 193 22.88 -18.63 9.17
C CYS A 193 24.40 -18.45 9.15
N LEU A 194 24.87 -17.27 8.73
CA LEU A 194 26.30 -16.95 8.70
C LEU A 194 26.88 -16.90 10.12
N HIS A 195 26.14 -16.31 11.07
CA HIS A 195 26.51 -16.35 12.49
C HIS A 195 26.52 -17.78 13.06
N ALA A 196 25.51 -18.60 12.75
CA ALA A 196 25.40 -19.97 13.26
C ALA A 196 26.48 -20.93 12.74
N LYS A 197 26.97 -20.75 11.50
CA LYS A 197 28.03 -21.60 10.91
C LYS A 197 29.43 -21.32 11.50
N ASN A 198 29.64 -20.15 12.10
CA ASN A 198 30.90 -19.78 12.74
C ASN A 198 30.67 -19.41 14.22
N PRO A 199 30.31 -20.38 15.09
CA PRO A 199 30.08 -20.12 16.51
C PRO A 199 31.36 -19.73 17.26
N GLN A 200 32.54 -19.98 16.67
CA GLN A 200 33.83 -19.48 17.18
C GLN A 200 34.14 -18.03 16.77
N ASN A 201 33.16 -17.31 16.22
CA ASN A 201 33.25 -15.87 16.01
C ASN A 201 32.20 -15.15 16.87
N PRO A 202 32.15 -15.34 18.21
CA PRO A 202 31.64 -14.27 19.06
C PRO A 202 32.60 -13.11 18.80
N ASP A 203 32.10 -12.11 18.07
CA ASP A 203 32.87 -11.04 17.43
C ASP A 203 34.19 -10.79 18.14
N LEU A 204 35.30 -11.24 17.55
CA LEU A 204 36.62 -10.79 17.97
C LEU A 204 36.63 -9.25 18.05
N LYS A 205 35.80 -8.59 17.22
CA LYS A 205 35.44 -7.17 17.27
C LYS A 205 34.78 -6.73 18.58
N HIS A 206 33.82 -7.48 19.14
CA HIS A 206 33.16 -7.19 20.41
C HIS A 206 34.08 -7.49 21.60
N LEU A 207 34.87 -8.56 21.55
CA LEU A 207 35.86 -8.86 22.60
C LEU A 207 36.97 -7.80 22.64
N ILE A 208 37.54 -7.46 21.49
CA ILE A 208 38.52 -6.38 21.35
C ILE A 208 37.88 -5.03 21.71
N GLY A 209 36.67 -4.74 21.22
CA GLY A 209 35.95 -3.51 21.51
C GLY A 209 35.68 -3.31 23.00
N ASN A 210 35.25 -4.36 23.71
CA ASN A 210 35.04 -4.30 25.16
C ASN A 210 36.37 -4.14 25.92
N HIS A 211 37.43 -4.84 25.50
CA HIS A 211 38.76 -4.70 26.10
C HIS A 211 39.32 -3.28 25.92
N ILE A 212 39.18 -2.71 24.71
CA ILE A 212 39.58 -1.34 24.39
C ILE A 212 38.79 -0.33 25.23
N LYS A 213 37.46 -0.46 25.30
CA LYS A 213 36.60 0.42 26.11
C LYS A 213 37.00 0.40 27.59
N ASN A 214 37.32 -0.77 28.13
CA ASN A 214 37.78 -0.92 29.51
C ASN A 214 39.16 -0.29 29.74
N GLN A 215 40.12 -0.48 28.82
CA GLN A 215 41.46 0.11 28.93
C GLN A 215 41.44 1.64 28.77
N PHE A 216 40.54 2.16 27.94
CA PHE A 216 40.36 3.61 27.80
C PHE A 216 39.84 4.30 29.07
N ASN A 217 39.41 3.55 30.10
CA ASN A 217 39.08 4.15 31.40
C ASN A 217 40.34 4.52 32.19
N THR A 218 41.50 3.96 31.84
CA THR A 218 42.76 4.12 32.59
C THR A 218 43.84 4.82 31.76
N VAL A 219 43.79 4.72 30.43
CA VAL A 219 44.80 5.25 29.52
C VAL A 219 44.13 5.95 28.33
N ASN A 220 44.68 7.07 27.84
CA ASN A 220 44.11 7.81 26.71
C ASN A 220 44.50 7.25 25.33
N GLU A 221 45.58 6.48 25.25
CA GLU A 221 46.09 5.88 24.01
C GLU A 221 46.47 4.42 24.23
N ILE A 222 46.16 3.57 23.26
CA ILE A 222 46.49 2.13 23.30
C ILE A 222 47.38 1.80 22.12
N ILE A 223 48.50 1.11 22.36
CA ILE A 223 49.40 0.66 21.30
C ILE A 223 48.87 -0.63 20.68
N ILE A 224 48.75 -0.67 19.36
CA ILE A 224 48.17 -1.81 18.63
C ILE A 224 48.99 -3.09 18.83
N THR A 225 50.32 -2.99 18.98
CA THR A 225 51.18 -4.15 19.23
C THR A 225 50.91 -4.82 20.56
N ASP A 226 50.58 -4.04 21.58
CA ASP A 226 50.27 -4.55 22.92
C ASP A 226 48.91 -5.24 22.91
N LEU A 227 47.97 -4.69 22.13
CA LEU A 227 46.67 -5.31 21.92
C LEU A 227 46.79 -6.65 21.16
N ILE A 228 47.67 -6.73 20.16
CA ILE A 228 47.98 -8.00 19.48
C ILE A 228 48.62 -9.01 20.43
N ALA A 229 49.45 -8.55 21.38
CA ALA A 229 50.07 -9.41 22.38
C ALA A 229 49.06 -9.96 23.40
N VAL A 230 48.09 -9.15 23.83
CA VAL A 230 46.99 -9.58 24.72
C VAL A 230 46.10 -10.62 24.06
N PHE A 231 45.86 -10.49 22.75
CA PHE A 231 45.06 -11.43 21.96
C PHE A 231 45.93 -12.43 21.19
N SER A 232 47.03 -12.90 21.78
CA SER A 232 47.99 -13.83 21.14
C SER A 232 47.39 -15.18 20.73
N GLU A 233 46.25 -15.55 21.30
CA GLU A 233 45.48 -16.74 20.94
C GLU A 233 44.85 -16.64 19.53
N TYR A 234 44.76 -15.43 18.97
CA TYR A 234 44.18 -15.17 17.65
C TYR A 234 45.26 -14.81 16.61
N LYS A 235 45.01 -15.18 15.35
CA LYS A 235 45.88 -14.78 14.24
C LYS A 235 45.93 -13.25 14.14
N ARG A 236 47.14 -12.70 14.03
CA ARG A 236 47.40 -11.24 13.90
C ARG A 236 46.49 -10.56 12.87
N GLU A 237 46.29 -11.20 11.71
CA GLU A 237 45.45 -10.69 10.62
C GLU A 237 44.01 -10.44 11.09
N LYS A 238 43.43 -11.37 11.86
CA LYS A 238 42.05 -11.27 12.37
C LYS A 238 41.90 -10.16 13.41
N VAL A 239 42.92 -9.95 14.25
CA VAL A 239 42.93 -8.87 15.25
C VAL A 239 42.99 -7.50 14.56
N LEU A 240 43.83 -7.35 13.52
CA LEU A 240 43.92 -6.12 12.74
C LEU A 240 42.63 -5.84 11.94
N GLU A 241 42.00 -6.87 11.38
CA GLU A 241 40.71 -6.76 10.69
C GLU A 241 39.60 -6.29 11.63
N ALA A 242 39.58 -6.79 12.87
CA ALA A 242 38.64 -6.35 13.89
C ALA A 242 38.85 -4.89 14.30
N ILE A 243 40.10 -4.45 14.48
CA ILE A 243 40.44 -3.05 14.79
C ILE A 243 40.02 -2.12 13.65
N ARG A 244 40.26 -2.51 12.39
CA ARG A 244 39.84 -1.73 11.21
C ARG A 244 38.33 -1.56 11.17
N TRP A 245 37.59 -2.65 11.39
CA TRP A 245 36.14 -2.60 11.44
C TRP A 245 35.61 -1.67 12.54
N LEU A 246 36.22 -1.68 13.73
CA LEU A 246 35.87 -0.75 14.82
C LEU A 246 36.17 0.71 14.44
N SER A 247 37.25 0.96 13.70
CA SER A 247 37.57 2.28 13.17
C SER A 247 36.56 2.75 12.12
N ASP A 248 36.14 1.86 11.22
CA ASP A 248 35.15 2.17 10.17
C ASP A 248 33.77 2.52 10.75
N HIS A 249 33.47 2.05 11.98
CA HIS A 249 32.21 2.30 12.69
C HIS A 249 32.33 3.41 13.75
N ASN A 250 33.41 4.22 13.73
CA ASN A 250 33.70 5.29 14.68
C ASN A 250 33.72 4.85 16.16
N GLU A 251 34.06 3.59 16.45
CA GLU A 251 34.25 3.14 17.83
C GLU A 251 35.66 3.48 18.37
N VAL A 252 36.63 3.65 17.47
CA VAL A 252 38.03 4.01 17.78
C VAL A 252 38.65 4.84 16.64
N HIS A 253 39.63 5.69 16.94
CA HIS A 253 40.42 6.40 15.94
C HIS A 253 41.85 5.85 15.86
N VAL A 254 42.31 5.55 14.66
CA VAL A 254 43.68 5.09 14.40
C VAL A 254 44.56 6.29 14.05
N ASP A 255 45.71 6.42 14.71
CA ASP A 255 46.70 7.47 14.41
C ASP A 255 47.24 7.36 12.97
N ALA A 256 47.74 8.46 12.41
CA ALA A 256 48.24 8.59 11.04
C ALA A 256 49.35 7.57 10.68
N LEU A 257 50.08 7.08 11.68
CA LEU A 257 51.12 6.06 11.53
C LEU A 257 50.60 4.62 11.70
N GLY A 258 49.32 4.42 12.02
CA GLY A 258 48.71 3.10 12.17
C GLY A 258 49.22 2.32 13.39
N LYS A 259 49.73 3.00 14.43
CA LYS A 259 50.38 2.36 15.59
C LYS A 259 49.58 2.47 16.88
N ARG A 260 48.69 3.45 16.99
CA ARG A 260 47.96 3.77 18.22
C ARG A 260 46.47 3.90 17.95
N LEU A 261 45.68 3.53 18.95
CA LEU A 261 44.24 3.72 19.01
C LEU A 261 43.94 4.82 20.03
N THR A 262 43.08 5.75 19.63
CA THR A 262 42.56 6.86 20.43
C THR A 262 41.04 6.78 20.48
N ARG A 263 40.44 7.49 21.44
CA ARG A 263 38.98 7.63 21.48
C ARG A 263 38.48 8.39 20.23
N PRO A 264 37.27 8.07 19.74
CA PRO A 264 36.61 8.86 18.72
C PRO A 264 36.40 10.32 19.15
#